data_AF-A0A2E5RKJ4-F1
#
_entry.id   AF-A0A2E5RKJ4-F1
#
_cell.length_a   1.000
_cell.length_b   1.000
_cell.length_c   1.000
_cell.angle_alpha   90.00
_cell.angle_beta   90.00
_cell.angle_gamma   90.00
#
_symmetry.space_group_name_H-M   'P 1'
#
loop_
_entity.id
_entity.type
_entity.pdbx_description
1 polymer ?
#
loop_
_entity_poly.entity_id
_entity_poly.type
_entity_poly.pdbx_seq_one_letter_code
_entity_poly.pdbx_strand_id
1 'polypeptide(L)'
;MYSLTAGGSYRERIDSSIKKLKNTKSDSTLSQSFYFIMTDSVFPDWMGTKWDFNGISNTPGKGMIACGYFVSTTLKHIGFNLNRYKLAQQGASTVVDVLCGENQMKSVTEADVIQKVKSRGNNRLYVVGLDYHVGFLAVENNIVYFIHSDYLNGMVVCEKASDSISFSSTNAYVYGELTNNQTLFTKWKSGIKIY
;
A
#
# COMPACT_ATOMS: atom_id res chain seq x y z
N MET A 1 -2.00 10.26 -29.47
CA MET A 1 -3.11 9.43 -29.99
C MET A 1 -3.13 8.15 -29.14
N TYR A 2 -3.91 8.12 -28.05
CA TYR A 2 -4.01 6.94 -27.19
C TYR A 2 -5.16 6.07 -27.70
N SER A 3 -4.86 4.79 -27.91
CA SER A 3 -5.76 3.84 -28.54
C SER A 3 -6.70 3.16 -27.53
N LEU A 4 -7.91 2.87 -28.00
CA LEU A 4 -8.59 1.57 -27.94
C LEU A 4 -9.11 1.01 -26.60
N THR A 5 -10.35 0.53 -26.72
CA THR A 5 -11.10 -0.40 -25.86
C THR A 5 -11.51 0.13 -24.49
N ALA A 6 -12.82 0.00 -24.22
CA ALA A 6 -13.44 0.23 -22.93
C ALA A 6 -12.83 -0.72 -21.89
N GLY A 7 -11.68 -0.34 -21.33
CA GLY A 7 -11.18 -0.96 -20.11
C GLY A 7 -12.23 -0.74 -19.04
N GLY A 8 -12.75 -1.83 -18.47
CA GLY A 8 -13.79 -1.78 -17.44
C GLY A 8 -13.46 -0.79 -16.33
N SER A 9 -14.48 -0.36 -15.60
CA SER A 9 -14.34 0.48 -14.41
C SER A 9 -13.26 -0.06 -13.46
N TYR A 10 -12.65 0.82 -12.67
CA TYR A 10 -11.65 0.46 -11.65
C TYR A 10 -12.04 -0.82 -10.88
N ARG A 11 -13.29 -0.92 -10.45
CA ARG A 11 -13.80 -2.10 -9.73
C ARG A 11 -13.79 -3.37 -10.54
N GLU A 12 -14.25 -3.34 -11.79
CA GLU A 12 -14.27 -4.51 -12.66
C GLU A 12 -12.85 -5.05 -12.90
N ARG A 13 -11.86 -4.16 -13.10
CA ARG A 13 -10.46 -4.56 -13.25
C ARG A 13 -9.92 -5.22 -11.99
N ILE A 14 -10.15 -4.61 -10.83
CA ILE A 14 -9.70 -5.14 -9.54
C ILE A 14 -10.39 -6.47 -9.21
N ASP A 15 -11.69 -6.59 -9.42
CA ASP A 15 -12.44 -7.83 -9.16
C ASP A 15 -11.95 -8.98 -10.05
N SER A 16 -11.64 -8.70 -11.32
CA SER A 16 -11.01 -9.66 -12.22
C SER A 16 -9.62 -10.09 -11.71
N SER A 17 -8.80 -9.14 -11.27
CA SER A 17 -7.47 -9.41 -10.72
C SER A 17 -7.52 -10.24 -9.42
N ILE A 18 -8.48 -9.98 -8.53
CA ILE A 18 -8.70 -10.76 -7.30
C ILE A 18 -9.09 -12.20 -7.65
N LYS A 19 -10.00 -12.40 -8.60
CA LYS A 19 -10.40 -13.75 -9.05
C LYS A 19 -9.18 -14.55 -9.53
N LYS A 20 -8.27 -13.92 -10.28
CA LYS A 20 -7.02 -14.54 -10.72
C LYS A 20 -6.09 -14.87 -9.55
N LEU A 21 -5.87 -13.91 -8.64
CA LEU A 21 -5.04 -14.10 -7.43
C LEU A 21 -5.52 -15.26 -6.54
N LYS A 22 -6.83 -15.40 -6.34
CA LYS A 22 -7.40 -16.47 -5.50
C LYS A 22 -7.12 -17.87 -6.03
N ASN A 23 -6.95 -18.00 -7.34
CA ASN A 23 -6.66 -19.28 -8.00
C ASN A 23 -5.15 -19.61 -7.99
N THR A 24 -4.29 -18.70 -7.52
CA THR A 24 -2.85 -18.91 -7.47
C THR A 24 -2.45 -19.85 -6.32
N LYS A 25 -1.86 -21.00 -6.69
CA LYS A 25 -1.43 -22.03 -5.73
C LYS A 25 -0.07 -21.74 -5.09
N SER A 26 0.87 -21.15 -5.82
CA SER A 26 2.20 -20.83 -5.33
C SER A 26 2.23 -19.49 -4.58
N ASP A 27 2.84 -19.47 -3.40
CA ASP A 27 2.97 -18.25 -2.60
C ASP A 27 3.89 -17.21 -3.26
N SER A 28 4.94 -17.64 -3.97
CA SER A 28 5.81 -16.72 -4.73
C SER A 28 5.05 -16.05 -5.88
N THR A 29 4.23 -16.82 -6.60
CA THR A 29 3.40 -16.28 -7.69
C THR A 29 2.30 -15.36 -7.16
N LEU A 30 1.71 -15.70 -6.01
CA LEU A 30 0.73 -14.85 -5.34
C LEU A 30 1.36 -13.52 -4.93
N SER A 31 2.52 -13.58 -4.29
CA SER A 31 3.32 -12.41 -3.88
C SER A 31 3.62 -11.49 -5.06
N GLN A 32 4.16 -12.06 -6.14
CA GLN A 32 4.49 -11.32 -7.36
C GLN A 32 3.26 -10.71 -8.04
N SER A 33 2.16 -11.46 -8.10
CA SER A 33 0.91 -10.97 -8.70
C SER A 33 0.30 -9.85 -7.85
N PHE A 34 0.35 -9.99 -6.52
CA PHE A 34 -0.14 -8.96 -5.60
C PHE A 34 0.63 -7.66 -5.76
N TYR A 35 1.97 -7.73 -5.88
CA TYR A 35 2.81 -6.57 -6.18
C TYR A 35 2.31 -5.82 -7.41
N PHE A 36 2.24 -6.49 -8.57
CA PHE A 36 1.85 -5.86 -9.84
C PHE A 36 0.41 -5.34 -9.83
N ILE A 37 -0.52 -6.03 -9.17
CA ILE A 37 -1.89 -5.54 -9.06
C ILE A 37 -1.92 -4.24 -8.24
N MET A 38 -1.13 -4.14 -7.18
CA MET A 38 -1.04 -2.90 -6.41
C MET A 38 -0.38 -1.78 -7.22
N THR A 39 0.77 -2.04 -7.87
CA THR A 39 1.55 -1.00 -8.56
C THR A 39 1.01 -0.60 -9.92
N ASP A 40 0.37 -1.51 -10.65
CA ASP A 40 0.00 -1.29 -12.06
C ASP A 40 -1.51 -1.10 -12.23
N SER A 41 -2.30 -1.43 -11.21
CA SER A 41 -3.77 -1.30 -11.24
C SER A 41 -4.32 -0.46 -10.10
N VAL A 42 -3.96 -0.75 -8.84
CA VAL A 42 -4.57 -0.03 -7.71
C VAL A 42 -4.04 1.38 -7.58
N PHE A 43 -2.74 1.54 -7.34
CA PHE A 43 -2.15 2.85 -7.08
C PHE A 43 -2.32 3.86 -8.23
N PRO A 44 -2.14 3.48 -9.52
CA PRO A 44 -2.29 4.42 -10.62
C PRO A 44 -3.65 5.12 -10.67
N ASP A 45 -4.75 4.40 -10.38
CA ASP A 45 -6.08 5.01 -10.37
C ASP A 45 -6.28 6.00 -9.21
N TRP A 46 -5.54 5.82 -8.10
CA TRP A 46 -5.62 6.70 -6.94
C TRP A 46 -4.76 7.97 -7.07
N MET A 47 -3.77 7.99 -7.95
CA MET A 47 -2.88 9.14 -8.13
C MET A 47 -3.66 10.43 -8.39
N GLY A 48 -3.27 11.51 -7.71
CA GLY A 48 -3.94 12.81 -7.81
C GLY A 48 -5.26 12.92 -7.06
N THR A 49 -5.74 11.84 -6.39
CA THR A 49 -6.90 11.97 -5.48
C THR A 49 -6.55 12.94 -4.37
N LYS A 50 -7.36 13.99 -4.18
CA LYS A 50 -7.08 15.04 -3.19
C LYS A 50 -6.93 14.48 -1.78
N TRP A 51 -6.03 15.07 -1.02
CA TRP A 51 -5.86 14.78 0.40
C TRP A 51 -6.75 15.69 1.25
N ASP A 52 -7.22 15.15 2.36
CA ASP A 52 -7.79 15.89 3.49
C ASP A 52 -7.63 15.02 4.74
N PHE A 53 -7.40 15.62 5.91
CA PHE A 53 -7.22 14.89 7.17
C PHE A 53 -8.44 14.03 7.53
N ASN A 54 -9.65 14.50 7.19
CA ASN A 54 -10.92 13.80 7.37
C ASN A 54 -11.39 13.11 6.07
N GLY A 55 -10.54 13.05 5.04
CA GLY A 55 -10.86 12.46 3.76
C GLY A 55 -11.11 10.95 3.88
N ILE A 56 -12.31 10.50 3.52
CA ILE A 56 -12.73 9.10 3.63
C ILE A 56 -13.09 8.45 2.30
N SER A 57 -12.61 8.97 1.17
CA SER A 57 -13.03 8.50 -0.16
C SER A 57 -12.91 6.98 -0.33
N ASN A 58 -13.90 6.40 -0.99
CA ASN A 58 -13.94 4.99 -1.38
C ASN A 58 -13.84 4.82 -2.91
N THR A 59 -13.53 5.88 -3.64
CA THR A 59 -13.44 5.87 -5.10
C THR A 59 -12.24 6.71 -5.56
N PRO A 60 -11.31 6.12 -6.32
CA PRO A 60 -10.16 6.84 -6.84
C PRO A 60 -10.59 8.08 -7.65
N GLY A 61 -9.86 9.18 -7.51
CA GLY A 61 -10.11 10.44 -8.22
C GLY A 61 -11.37 11.22 -7.77
N LYS A 62 -12.11 10.72 -6.77
CA LYS A 62 -13.32 11.39 -6.25
C LYS A 62 -13.18 11.71 -4.77
N GLY A 63 -13.68 12.88 -4.37
CA GLY A 63 -13.63 13.33 -2.98
C GLY A 63 -12.19 13.53 -2.51
N MET A 64 -11.97 13.29 -1.22
CA MET A 64 -10.67 13.43 -0.57
C MET A 64 -10.35 12.19 0.26
N ILE A 65 -9.07 11.88 0.46
CA ILE A 65 -8.63 10.69 1.19
C ILE A 65 -7.43 10.98 2.10
N ALA A 66 -7.54 10.64 3.39
CA ALA A 66 -6.41 10.72 4.33
C ALA A 66 -5.47 9.53 4.17
N CYS A 67 -4.27 9.61 4.74
CA CYS A 67 -3.23 8.58 4.61
C CYS A 67 -3.67 7.18 5.10
N GLY A 68 -4.22 7.08 6.31
CA GLY A 68 -4.75 5.82 6.85
C GLY A 68 -5.94 5.27 6.03
N TYR A 69 -6.78 6.17 5.51
CA TYR A 69 -7.86 5.77 4.60
C TYR A 69 -7.31 5.27 3.28
N PHE A 70 -6.28 5.88 2.70
CA PHE A 70 -5.66 5.40 1.47
C PHE A 70 -5.12 3.97 1.62
N VAL A 71 -4.38 3.69 2.68
CA VAL A 71 -3.84 2.34 2.97
C VAL A 71 -4.99 1.34 3.17
N SER A 72 -5.92 1.61 4.08
CA SER A 72 -6.98 0.67 4.41
C SER A 72 -7.98 0.47 3.26
N THR A 73 -8.26 1.51 2.47
CA THR A 73 -9.14 1.46 1.30
C THR A 73 -8.57 0.57 0.21
N THR A 74 -7.31 0.80 -0.16
CA THR A 74 -6.67 0.06 -1.25
C THR A 74 -6.54 -1.42 -0.91
N LEU A 75 -6.19 -1.75 0.34
CA LEU A 75 -6.20 -3.13 0.83
C LEU A 75 -7.62 -3.74 0.86
N LYS A 76 -8.62 -2.98 1.33
CA LYS A 76 -10.02 -3.44 1.29
C LYS A 76 -10.48 -3.73 -0.14
N HIS A 77 -10.04 -2.93 -1.11
CA HIS A 77 -10.39 -3.08 -2.51
C HIS A 77 -9.82 -4.36 -3.12
N ILE A 78 -8.67 -4.84 -2.64
CA ILE A 78 -8.07 -6.13 -3.02
C ILE A 78 -8.68 -7.31 -2.26
N GLY A 79 -9.67 -7.07 -1.39
CA GLY A 79 -10.44 -8.12 -0.74
C GLY A 79 -9.91 -8.54 0.62
N PHE A 80 -8.98 -7.79 1.23
CA PHE A 80 -8.64 -8.01 2.64
C PHE A 80 -9.86 -7.81 3.53
N ASN A 81 -10.11 -8.76 4.43
CA ASN A 81 -11.19 -8.67 5.39
C ASN A 81 -10.80 -7.76 6.56
N LEU A 82 -10.87 -6.46 6.33
CA LEU A 82 -10.61 -5.42 7.32
C LEU A 82 -11.77 -4.41 7.37
N ASN A 83 -11.91 -3.72 8.49
CA ASN A 83 -12.72 -2.52 8.61
C ASN A 83 -11.88 -1.29 8.25
N ARG A 84 -12.17 -0.68 7.08
CA ARG A 84 -11.41 0.48 6.57
C ARG A 84 -11.44 1.68 7.51
N TYR A 85 -12.56 1.92 8.18
CA TYR A 85 -12.70 3.08 9.08
C TYR A 85 -11.88 2.89 10.34
N LYS A 86 -12.04 1.74 11.00
CA LYS A 86 -11.32 1.48 12.26
C LYS A 86 -9.82 1.44 12.03
N LEU A 87 -9.35 0.78 10.96
CA LEU A 87 -7.93 0.66 10.66
C LEU A 87 -7.32 2.01 10.28
N ALA A 88 -8.01 2.81 9.46
CA ALA A 88 -7.54 4.13 9.06
C ALA A 88 -7.34 5.10 10.24
N GLN A 89 -8.06 4.90 11.33
CA GLN A 89 -8.02 5.72 12.53
C GLN A 89 -6.96 5.28 13.55
N GLN A 90 -6.25 4.17 13.29
CA GLN A 90 -5.18 3.72 14.18
C GLN A 90 -3.89 4.49 13.95
N GLY A 91 -3.03 4.51 14.98
CA GLY A 91 -1.65 4.95 14.84
C GLY A 91 -0.88 4.09 13.82
N ALA A 92 0.10 4.69 13.16
CA ALA A 92 0.80 4.06 12.04
C ALA A 92 1.50 2.74 12.44
N SER A 93 2.08 2.67 13.65
CA SER A 93 2.68 1.44 14.19
C SER A 93 1.65 0.32 14.37
N THR A 94 0.44 0.62 14.84
CA THR A 94 -0.67 -0.34 14.94
C THR A 94 -1.12 -0.83 13.57
N VAL A 95 -1.17 0.04 12.55
CA VAL A 95 -1.48 -0.38 11.16
C VAL A 95 -0.45 -1.39 10.66
N VAL A 96 0.84 -1.13 10.88
CA VAL A 96 1.92 -2.06 10.48
C VAL A 96 1.84 -3.36 11.27
N ASP A 97 1.59 -3.31 12.57
CA ASP A 97 1.44 -4.49 13.43
C ASP A 97 0.27 -5.40 12.99
N VAL A 98 -0.88 -4.81 12.68
CA VAL A 98 -2.04 -5.56 12.15
C VAL A 98 -1.72 -6.31 10.86
N LEU A 99 -0.93 -5.70 9.98
CA LEU A 99 -0.61 -6.24 8.66
C LEU A 99 0.58 -7.21 8.66
N CYS A 100 1.56 -6.99 9.53
CA CYS A 100 2.85 -7.66 9.49
C CYS A 100 3.22 -8.40 10.79
N GLY A 101 2.61 -8.05 11.93
CA GLY A 101 2.88 -8.65 13.23
C GLY A 101 4.37 -8.64 13.59
N GLU A 102 4.89 -9.81 13.96
CA GLU A 102 6.31 -10.02 14.32
C GLU A 102 7.28 -9.78 13.16
N ASN A 103 6.81 -9.75 11.90
CA ASN A 103 7.65 -9.48 10.73
C ASN A 103 7.92 -7.98 10.50
N GLN A 104 7.43 -7.10 11.38
CA GLN A 104 7.73 -5.69 11.31
C GLN A 104 9.20 -5.41 11.64
N MET A 105 9.75 -4.41 10.98
CA MET A 105 11.08 -3.87 11.18
C MET A 105 10.96 -2.43 11.68
N LYS A 106 12.03 -1.95 12.30
CA LYS A 106 12.15 -0.58 12.78
C LYS A 106 13.45 0.05 12.31
N SER A 107 13.41 1.36 12.12
CA SER A 107 14.58 2.19 11.86
C SER A 107 14.37 3.60 12.41
N VAL A 108 15.45 4.36 12.52
CA VAL A 108 15.44 5.78 12.89
C VAL A 108 15.99 6.66 11.76
N THR A 109 16.46 6.07 10.66
CA THR A 109 16.96 6.83 9.50
C THR A 109 16.36 6.34 8.20
N GLU A 110 16.10 7.29 7.30
CA GLU A 110 15.59 7.03 5.95
C GLU A 110 16.52 6.08 5.17
N ALA A 111 17.83 6.36 5.21
CA ALA A 111 18.85 5.62 4.48
C ALA A 111 18.87 4.13 4.86
N ASP A 112 18.71 3.81 6.15
CA ASP A 112 18.67 2.44 6.64
C ASP A 112 17.39 1.71 6.17
N VAL A 113 16.23 2.37 6.19
CA VAL A 113 14.99 1.80 5.61
C VAL A 113 15.18 1.49 4.13
N ILE A 114 15.63 2.47 3.35
CA ILE A 114 15.85 2.33 1.91
C ILE A 114 16.85 1.21 1.61
N GLN A 115 17.97 1.14 2.33
CA GLN A 115 18.97 0.09 2.16
C GLN A 115 18.39 -1.29 2.49
N LYS A 116 17.66 -1.44 3.60
CA LYS A 116 17.08 -2.71 4.05
C LYS A 116 15.98 -3.24 3.12
N VAL A 117 15.16 -2.37 2.55
CA VAL A 117 14.13 -2.83 1.59
C VAL A 117 14.74 -3.13 0.22
N LYS A 118 15.73 -2.35 -0.24
CA LYS A 118 16.45 -2.63 -1.49
C LYS A 118 17.22 -3.95 -1.44
N SER A 119 17.87 -4.27 -0.32
CA SER A 119 18.66 -5.50 -0.19
C SER A 119 17.83 -6.77 -0.27
N ARG A 120 16.50 -6.66 -0.08
CA ARG A 120 15.56 -7.78 -0.27
C ARG A 120 15.22 -8.01 -1.74
N GLY A 121 15.50 -7.07 -2.62
CA GLY A 121 15.29 -7.18 -4.06
C GLY A 121 14.03 -6.48 -4.57
N ASN A 122 13.84 -6.50 -5.88
CA ASN A 122 12.73 -5.84 -6.58
C ASN A 122 11.40 -6.55 -6.40
N ASN A 123 10.34 -5.87 -6.83
CA ASN A 123 8.96 -6.35 -6.83
C ASN A 123 8.45 -6.68 -5.44
N ARG A 124 8.83 -5.84 -4.48
CA ARG A 124 8.43 -5.95 -3.08
C ARG A 124 7.62 -4.75 -2.67
N LEU A 125 6.52 -5.03 -1.95
CA LEU A 125 5.63 -4.01 -1.41
C LEU A 125 5.65 -4.09 0.11
N TYR A 126 5.82 -2.94 0.75
CA TYR A 126 5.81 -2.77 2.19
C TYR A 126 4.71 -1.80 2.59
N VAL A 127 4.20 -1.95 3.80
CA VAL A 127 3.53 -0.86 4.52
C VAL A 127 4.56 -0.18 5.40
N VAL A 128 4.52 1.14 5.49
CA VAL A 128 5.38 1.94 6.37
C VAL A 128 4.54 2.93 7.18
N GLY A 129 4.87 3.02 8.46
CA GLY A 129 4.36 4.00 9.40
C GLY A 129 5.47 4.93 9.87
N LEU A 130 5.14 6.22 9.91
CA LEU A 130 5.92 7.34 10.41
C LEU A 130 5.21 7.93 11.64
N ASP A 131 5.75 9.00 12.24
CA ASP A 131 5.19 9.61 13.46
C ASP A 131 3.71 10.02 13.32
N TYR A 132 3.35 10.65 12.19
CA TYR A 132 1.99 11.15 11.93
C TYR A 132 1.44 10.71 10.58
N HIS A 133 2.05 9.71 9.96
CA HIS A 133 1.79 9.38 8.57
C HIS A 133 1.96 7.89 8.28
N VAL A 134 1.27 7.39 7.25
CA VAL A 134 1.33 5.99 6.83
C VAL A 134 1.19 5.90 5.32
N GLY A 135 1.89 4.94 4.72
CA GLY A 135 1.84 4.71 3.28
C GLY A 135 2.45 3.37 2.91
N PHE A 136 2.82 3.24 1.65
CA PHE A 136 3.47 2.05 1.11
C PHE A 136 4.87 2.38 0.60
N LEU A 137 5.76 1.39 0.64
CA LEU A 137 7.02 1.43 -0.10
C LEU A 137 7.00 0.35 -1.17
N ALA A 138 7.28 0.72 -2.42
CA ALA A 138 7.47 -0.23 -3.52
C ALA A 138 8.93 -0.22 -3.96
N VAL A 139 9.53 -1.41 -4.08
CA VAL A 139 10.90 -1.56 -4.60
C VAL A 139 10.79 -1.98 -6.07
N GLU A 140 11.22 -1.12 -6.97
CA GLU A 140 11.19 -1.37 -8.42
C GLU A 140 12.50 -0.88 -9.04
N ASN A 141 13.14 -1.72 -9.87
CA ASN A 141 14.40 -1.38 -10.55
C ASN A 141 15.47 -0.77 -9.62
N ASN A 142 15.59 -1.31 -8.40
CA ASN A 142 16.50 -0.86 -7.35
C ASN A 142 16.23 0.58 -6.86
N ILE A 143 15.02 1.09 -7.09
CA ILE A 143 14.49 2.37 -6.59
C ILE A 143 13.41 2.05 -5.57
N VAL A 144 13.36 2.82 -4.48
CA VAL A 144 12.30 2.74 -3.48
C VAL A 144 11.37 3.92 -3.70
N TYR A 145 10.12 3.62 -3.99
CA TYR A 145 9.06 4.61 -4.14
C TYR A 145 8.23 4.66 -2.87
N PHE A 146 7.90 5.86 -2.42
CA PHE A 146 6.92 6.11 -1.37
C PHE A 146 5.58 6.46 -2.02
N ILE A 147 4.55 5.68 -1.68
CA ILE A 147 3.20 5.82 -2.21
C ILE A 147 2.24 6.12 -1.07
N HIS A 148 1.67 7.32 -1.06
CA HIS A 148 0.87 7.80 0.06
C HIS A 148 -0.12 8.87 -0.37
N SER A 149 -1.14 9.10 0.47
CA SER A 149 -1.95 10.33 0.38
C SER A 149 -1.23 11.44 1.14
N ASP A 150 -0.63 12.37 0.40
CA ASP A 150 0.29 13.35 0.94
C ASP A 150 -0.40 14.61 1.45
N TYR A 151 -0.10 14.97 2.69
CA TYR A 151 -0.60 16.19 3.32
C TYR A 151 0.18 17.44 2.90
N LEU A 152 1.42 17.30 2.41
CA LEU A 152 2.21 18.43 1.91
C LEU A 152 1.80 18.82 0.48
N ASN A 153 1.74 17.85 -0.44
CA ASN A 153 1.31 18.07 -1.82
C ASN A 153 -0.22 18.10 -1.99
N GLY A 154 -0.99 17.73 -0.96
CA GLY A 154 -2.45 17.80 -0.98
C GLY A 154 -3.15 16.75 -1.86
N MET A 155 -2.47 15.64 -2.17
CA MET A 155 -3.00 14.57 -3.03
C MET A 155 -2.24 13.24 -2.86
N VAL A 156 -2.79 12.16 -3.39
CA VAL A 156 -2.09 10.88 -3.52
C VAL A 156 -0.97 10.99 -4.55
N VAL A 157 0.24 10.62 -4.15
CA VAL A 157 1.46 10.68 -4.97
C VAL A 157 2.24 9.36 -4.90
N CYS A 158 3.09 9.17 -5.90
CA CYS A 158 4.13 8.17 -5.93
C CYS A 158 5.43 8.92 -6.26
N GLU A 159 6.35 8.95 -5.32
CA GLU A 159 7.62 9.67 -5.43
C GLU A 159 8.78 8.80 -4.95
N LYS A 160 10.02 9.14 -5.29
CA LYS A 160 11.16 8.42 -4.74
C LYS A 160 11.21 8.69 -3.23
N ALA A 161 11.39 7.64 -2.44
CA ALA A 161 11.48 7.77 -0.99
C ALA A 161 12.62 8.73 -0.58
N SER A 162 13.73 8.74 -1.33
CA SER A 162 14.88 9.63 -1.10
C SER A 162 14.63 11.11 -1.40
N ASP A 163 13.57 11.40 -2.16
CA ASP A 163 13.26 12.75 -2.63
C ASP A 163 12.02 13.31 -1.87
N SER A 164 11.35 12.48 -1.07
CA SER A 164 10.10 12.79 -0.39
C SER A 164 10.33 13.49 0.94
N ILE A 165 9.91 14.76 1.01
CA ILE A 165 9.91 15.54 2.26
C ILE A 165 9.02 14.86 3.32
N SER A 166 7.87 14.34 2.92
CA SER A 166 6.94 13.66 3.84
C SER A 166 7.53 12.36 4.39
N PHE A 167 8.36 11.65 3.61
CA PHE A 167 9.04 10.45 4.08
C PHE A 167 10.18 10.77 5.06
N SER A 168 10.96 11.82 4.79
CA SER A 168 12.10 12.22 5.62
C SER A 168 11.68 12.94 6.92
N SER A 169 10.45 13.45 7.00
CA SER A 169 9.92 14.24 8.13
C SER A 169 9.37 13.36 9.27
N THR A 170 10.20 12.49 9.83
CA THR A 170 9.84 11.59 10.94
C THR A 170 11.05 11.29 11.84
N ASN A 171 10.81 10.93 13.10
CA ASN A 171 11.86 10.50 14.02
C ASN A 171 12.11 8.98 13.97
N ALA A 172 11.10 8.21 13.57
CA ALA A 172 11.19 6.77 13.49
C ALA A 172 10.35 6.21 12.34
N TYR A 173 10.73 5.00 11.93
CA TYR A 173 10.07 4.22 10.90
C TYR A 173 9.70 2.86 11.49
N VAL A 174 8.46 2.45 11.30
CA VAL A 174 8.01 1.07 11.50
C VAL A 174 7.48 0.58 10.17
N TYR A 175 7.94 -0.55 9.67
CA TYR A 175 7.58 -1.02 8.33
C TYR A 175 7.59 -2.53 8.25
N GLY A 176 6.79 -3.09 7.36
CA GLY A 176 6.70 -4.53 7.20
C GLY A 176 6.34 -4.91 5.78
N GLU A 177 6.82 -6.07 5.35
CA GLU A 177 6.59 -6.57 4.00
C GLU A 177 5.16 -7.12 3.87
N LEU A 178 4.45 -6.69 2.83
CA LEU A 178 3.14 -7.21 2.44
C LEU A 178 3.30 -8.34 1.43
N THR A 179 4.22 -8.17 0.48
CA THR A 179 4.71 -9.27 -0.36
C THR A 179 5.48 -10.28 0.49
N ASN A 180 5.49 -11.54 0.07
CA ASN A 180 6.19 -12.63 0.78
C ASN A 180 5.77 -12.79 2.25
N ASN A 181 4.57 -12.33 2.62
CA ASN A 181 4.01 -12.43 3.95
C ASN A 181 2.95 -13.54 3.99
N GLN A 182 3.42 -14.75 4.29
CA GLN A 182 2.59 -15.95 4.26
C GLN A 182 1.38 -15.86 5.20
N THR A 183 1.58 -15.31 6.40
CA THR A 183 0.52 -15.15 7.40
C THR A 183 -0.58 -14.22 6.89
N LEU A 184 -0.20 -13.07 6.31
CA LEU A 184 -1.14 -12.10 5.74
C LEU A 184 -1.92 -12.71 4.57
N PHE A 185 -1.25 -13.40 3.65
CA PHE A 185 -1.90 -14.03 2.50
C PHE A 185 -2.77 -15.22 2.87
N THR A 186 -2.42 -15.99 3.89
CA THR A 186 -3.28 -17.05 4.43
C THR A 186 -4.58 -16.46 4.94
N LYS A 187 -4.51 -15.37 5.73
CA LYS A 187 -5.71 -14.66 6.20
C LYS A 187 -6.55 -14.12 5.05
N TRP A 188 -5.92 -13.54 4.03
CA TRP A 188 -6.59 -13.02 2.83
C TRP A 188 -7.31 -14.12 2.03
N LYS A 189 -6.62 -15.23 1.71
CA LYS A 189 -7.21 -16.37 0.98
C LYS A 189 -8.40 -16.97 1.72
N SER A 190 -8.27 -17.12 3.04
CA SER A 190 -9.31 -17.70 3.91
C SER A 190 -10.41 -16.72 4.30
N GLY A 191 -10.33 -15.44 3.86
CA GLY A 191 -11.30 -14.41 4.24
C GLY A 191 -11.32 -14.11 5.75
N ILE A 192 -10.27 -14.47 6.48
CA ILE A 192 -10.16 -14.25 7.92
C ILE A 192 -10.08 -12.76 8.19
N LYS A 193 -10.90 -12.29 9.12
CA LYS A 193 -10.90 -10.90 9.56
C LYS A 193 -9.56 -10.55 10.18
N ILE A 194 -8.90 -9.51 9.67
CA ILE A 194 -7.63 -9.00 10.19
C ILE A 194 -7.79 -7.74 11.03
N TYR A 195 -8.92 -7.02 10.88
CA TYR A 195 -9.26 -5.84 11.70
C TYR A 195 -10.74 -5.50 11.69
#